data_AF-A0A6M0QC10-F1
#
_entry.id   AF-A0A6M0QC10-F1
#
_cell.length_a   1.000
_cell.length_b   1.000
_cell.length_c   1.000
_cell.angle_alpha   90.00
_cell.angle_beta   90.00
_cell.angle_gamma   90.00
#
_symmetry.space_group_name_H-M   'P 1'
#
loop_
_entity.id
_entity.type
_entity.pdbx_description
1 polymer ?
#
loop_
_entity_poly.entity_id
_entity_poly.type
_entity_poly.pdbx_seq_one_letter_code
_entity_poly.pdbx_strand_id
1 'polypeptide(L)'
;MTNENIQKPVLAWFILIGGGLFALSTFPGMLLMMLIPFWKPDELSFMTIIFMTIAVCIVVTTIWAMKRAFQSIRNYNLAKKVTDETIYINTSSQDQDEPFIENNKKPIWPWVVIIPGAVLLISTGPAVIMFPIMPLFLAGMSTDSGSTPDYIPFLIIIIGYGLMIGYTILVIMAIKALRKASKTA
;
A
#
# COMPACT_ATOMS: atom_id res chain seq x y z
N MET A 1 -2.67 -37.33 -4.85
CA MET A 1 -2.56 -36.00 -5.48
C MET A 1 -2.78 -34.98 -4.37
N THR A 2 -1.72 -34.28 -3.98
CA THR A 2 -1.79 -33.28 -2.91
C THR A 2 -2.64 -32.11 -3.38
N ASN A 3 -3.75 -31.84 -2.69
CA ASN A 3 -4.49 -30.59 -2.80
C ASN A 3 -3.56 -29.45 -2.36
N GLU A 4 -2.73 -28.97 -3.28
CA GLU A 4 -1.96 -27.75 -3.05
C GLU A 4 -2.96 -26.62 -2.90
N ASN A 5 -3.11 -26.21 -1.65
CA ASN A 5 -4.02 -25.18 -1.22
C ASN A 5 -3.70 -23.90 -2.01
N ILE A 6 -4.46 -23.62 -3.07
CA ILE A 6 -4.21 -22.50 -3.97
C ILE A 6 -4.41 -21.22 -3.17
N GLN A 7 -3.30 -20.70 -2.63
CA GLN A 7 -3.31 -19.55 -1.75
C GLN A 7 -3.67 -18.30 -2.56
N LYS A 8 -4.69 -17.55 -2.10
CA LYS A 8 -5.11 -16.30 -2.76
C LYS A 8 -3.91 -15.35 -2.85
N PRO A 9 -3.58 -14.78 -4.02
CA PRO A 9 -2.46 -13.86 -4.20
C PRO A 9 -2.83 -12.45 -3.70
N VAL A 10 -3.20 -12.34 -2.42
CA VAL A 10 -3.64 -11.08 -1.80
C VAL A 10 -2.53 -10.03 -1.81
N LEU A 11 -1.28 -10.47 -1.61
CA LEU A 11 -0.11 -9.59 -1.67
C LEU A 11 0.11 -9.04 -3.09
N ALA A 12 -0.15 -9.83 -4.13
CA ALA A 12 -0.06 -9.35 -5.50
C ALA A 12 -1.13 -8.29 -5.79
N TRP A 13 -2.35 -8.48 -5.30
CA TRP A 13 -3.41 -7.46 -5.39
C TRP A 13 -3.02 -6.16 -4.67
N PHE A 14 -2.39 -6.26 -3.49
CA PHE A 14 -1.92 -5.11 -2.74
C PHE A 14 -0.81 -4.35 -3.48
N ILE A 15 0.18 -5.06 -4.02
CA ILE A 15 1.25 -4.45 -4.83
C ILE A 15 0.66 -3.77 -6.08
N LEU A 16 -0.37 -4.36 -6.69
CA LEU A 16 -0.95 -3.84 -7.90
C LEU A 16 -1.80 -2.58 -7.64
N ILE A 17 -2.62 -2.58 -6.58
CA ILE A 17 -3.40 -1.40 -6.18
C ILE A 17 -2.48 -0.30 -5.65
N GLY A 18 -1.59 -0.63 -4.71
CA GLY A 18 -0.67 0.33 -4.10
C GLY A 18 0.32 0.89 -5.10
N GLY A 19 0.94 0.03 -5.91
CA GLY A 19 1.84 0.43 -7.00
C GLY A 19 1.13 1.24 -8.08
N GLY A 20 -0.11 0.88 -8.42
CA GLY A 20 -0.93 1.64 -9.36
C GLY A 20 -1.28 3.05 -8.85
N LEU A 21 -1.67 3.17 -7.58
CA LEU A 21 -1.99 4.47 -6.96
C LEU A 21 -0.73 5.36 -6.86
N PHE A 22 0.38 4.75 -6.45
CA PHE A 22 1.68 5.41 -6.39
C PHE A 22 2.12 5.90 -7.78
N ALA A 23 2.03 5.03 -8.80
CA ALA A 23 2.36 5.40 -10.17
C ALA A 23 1.45 6.54 -10.65
N LEU A 24 0.14 6.47 -10.42
CA LEU A 24 -0.79 7.52 -10.86
C LEU A 24 -0.46 8.89 -10.24
N SER A 25 -0.07 8.94 -8.97
CA SER A 25 0.23 10.21 -8.30
C SER A 25 1.63 10.75 -8.62
N THR A 26 2.62 9.88 -8.73
CA THR A 26 4.03 10.28 -8.90
C THR A 26 4.47 10.39 -10.35
N PHE A 27 3.82 9.66 -11.28
CA PHE A 27 4.20 9.63 -12.68
C PHE A 27 4.16 11.01 -13.36
N PRO A 28 3.14 11.89 -13.15
CA PRO A 28 3.14 13.21 -13.76
C PRO A 28 4.35 14.05 -13.32
N GLY A 29 4.68 14.01 -12.03
CA GLY A 29 5.82 14.74 -11.47
C GLY A 29 7.15 14.22 -12.00
N MET A 30 7.34 12.89 -12.02
CA MET A 30 8.56 12.27 -12.55
C MET A 30 8.73 12.51 -14.05
N LEU A 31 7.65 12.43 -14.82
CA LEU A 31 7.64 12.69 -16.26
C LEU A 31 8.01 14.15 -16.56
N LEU A 32 7.46 15.10 -15.80
CA LEU A 32 7.80 16.52 -15.92
C LEU A 32 9.28 16.75 -15.56
N MET A 33 9.77 16.14 -14.48
CA MET A 33 11.17 16.22 -14.06
C MET A 33 12.14 15.66 -15.12
N MET A 34 11.73 14.60 -15.83
CA MET A 34 12.49 14.03 -16.95
C MET A 34 12.48 14.90 -18.21
N LEU A 35 11.43 15.71 -18.41
CA LEU A 35 11.28 16.58 -19.59
C LEU A 35 11.94 17.94 -19.44
N ILE A 36 12.09 18.47 -18.22
CA ILE A 36 12.74 19.75 -17.92
C ILE A 36 14.11 19.92 -18.62
N PRO A 37 15.03 18.94 -18.60
CA PRO A 37 16.35 19.09 -19.21
C PRO A 37 16.31 19.33 -20.73
N PHE A 38 15.28 18.84 -21.40
CA PHE A 38 15.11 19.08 -22.84
C PHE A 38 14.68 20.52 -23.15
N TRP A 39 14.06 21.20 -22.18
CA TRP A 39 13.58 22.58 -22.31
C TRP A 39 14.61 23.59 -21.81
N LYS A 40 15.43 23.20 -20.83
CA LYS A 40 16.45 24.04 -20.20
C LYS A 40 17.74 23.26 -19.94
N PRO A 41 18.53 22.97 -20.98
CA PRO A 41 19.77 22.21 -20.84
C PRO A 41 20.81 22.93 -19.96
N ASP A 42 20.74 24.26 -19.86
CA ASP A 42 21.69 25.07 -19.08
C ASP A 42 21.53 24.88 -17.55
N GLU A 43 20.40 24.32 -17.10
CA GLU A 43 20.12 24.04 -15.67
C GLU A 43 20.54 22.60 -15.26
N LEU A 44 21.20 21.84 -16.15
CA LEU A 44 21.71 20.50 -15.84
C LEU A 44 22.91 20.55 -14.89
N SER A 45 22.62 20.48 -13.60
CA SER A 45 23.64 20.21 -12.58
C SER A 45 23.91 18.70 -12.45
N PHE A 46 25.11 18.35 -11.96
CA PHE A 46 25.44 16.97 -11.59
C PHE A 46 24.43 16.37 -10.59
N MET A 47 23.92 17.18 -9.66
CA MET A 47 22.90 16.73 -8.70
C MET A 47 21.58 16.37 -9.39
N THR A 48 21.17 17.12 -10.41
CA THR A 48 19.96 16.85 -11.20
C THR A 48 20.04 15.48 -11.87
N ILE A 49 21.21 15.09 -12.38
CA ILE A 49 21.45 13.78 -13.00
C ILE A 49 21.27 12.64 -11.99
N ILE A 50 21.79 12.80 -10.77
CA ILE A 50 21.63 11.81 -9.69
C ILE A 50 20.14 11.64 -9.34
N PHE A 51 19.42 12.73 -9.11
CA PHE A 51 17.99 12.67 -8.78
C PHE A 51 17.17 12.02 -9.89
N MET A 52 17.48 12.33 -11.15
CA MET A 52 16.82 11.72 -12.30
C MET A 52 17.09 10.20 -12.36
N THR A 53 18.33 9.79 -12.11
CA THR A 53 18.72 8.38 -12.05
C THR A 53 17.93 7.63 -10.97
N ILE A 54 17.81 8.21 -9.77
CA ILE A 54 17.03 7.64 -8.67
C ILE A 54 15.55 7.52 -9.06
N ALA A 55 14.97 8.57 -9.65
CA ALA A 55 13.58 8.56 -10.09
C ALA A 55 13.33 7.45 -11.12
N VAL A 56 14.22 7.30 -12.11
CA VAL A 56 14.14 6.22 -13.11
C VAL A 56 14.22 4.84 -12.45
N CYS A 57 15.15 4.63 -11.52
CA CYS A 57 15.25 3.37 -10.78
C CYS A 57 13.95 3.04 -10.03
N ILE A 58 13.31 4.03 -9.40
CA ILE A 58 12.04 3.84 -8.70
C ILE A 58 10.93 3.45 -9.69
N VAL A 59 10.84 4.12 -10.84
CA VAL A 59 9.83 3.79 -11.88
C VAL A 59 10.03 2.37 -12.40
N VAL A 60 11.27 2.00 -12.74
CA VAL A 60 11.60 0.68 -13.30
C VAL A 60 11.27 -0.43 -12.30
N THR A 61 11.68 -0.26 -11.03
CA THR A 61 11.39 -1.24 -9.97
C THR A 61 9.88 -1.36 -9.69
N THR A 62 9.14 -0.24 -9.72
CA THR A 62 7.69 -0.22 -9.54
C THR A 62 6.96 -0.95 -10.67
N ILE A 63 7.29 -0.64 -11.93
CA ILE A 63 6.71 -1.31 -13.11
C ILE A 63 7.03 -2.80 -13.08
N TRP A 64 8.27 -3.16 -12.74
CA TRP A 64 8.69 -4.56 -12.64
C TRP A 64 7.92 -5.32 -11.56
N ALA A 65 7.76 -4.72 -10.37
CA ALA A 65 6.98 -5.29 -9.27
C ALA A 65 5.49 -5.46 -9.65
N MET A 66 4.88 -4.45 -10.29
CA MET A 66 3.50 -4.54 -10.78
C MET A 66 3.34 -5.63 -11.85
N LYS A 67 4.28 -5.75 -12.79
CA LYS A 67 4.28 -6.80 -13.81
C LYS A 67 4.32 -8.20 -13.17
N ARG A 68 5.18 -8.39 -12.17
CA ARG A 68 5.30 -9.65 -11.43
C ARG A 68 4.02 -9.97 -10.64
N ALA A 69 3.44 -8.97 -9.98
CA ALA A 69 2.18 -9.11 -9.25
C ALA A 69 1.02 -9.49 -10.19
N PHE A 70 0.92 -8.82 -11.35
CA PHE A 70 -0.09 -9.13 -12.35
C PHE A 70 0.04 -10.57 -12.87
N GLN A 71 1.27 -11.03 -13.13
CA GLN A 71 1.52 -12.41 -13.56
C GLN A 71 1.09 -13.44 -12.50
N SER A 72 1.33 -13.17 -11.21
CA SER A 72 0.87 -14.03 -10.12
C SER A 72 -0.66 -14.13 -10.06
N ILE A 73 -1.37 -13.01 -10.22
CA ILE A 73 -2.85 -13.00 -10.26
C ILE A 73 -3.37 -13.76 -11.49
N ARG A 74 -2.74 -13.58 -12.65
CA ARG A 74 -3.11 -14.30 -13.87
C ARG A 74 -2.97 -15.81 -13.69
N ASN A 75 -1.86 -16.27 -13.12
CA ASN A 75 -1.64 -17.70 -12.87
C ASN A 75 -2.66 -18.27 -11.87
N TYR A 76 -2.99 -17.52 -10.82
CA TYR A 76 -4.05 -17.92 -9.87
C TYR A 76 -5.42 -18.03 -10.55
N ASN A 77 -5.80 -17.06 -11.38
CA ASN A 77 -7.08 -17.10 -12.09
C ASN A 77 -7.14 -18.26 -13.10
N LEU A 78 -6.02 -18.59 -13.75
CA LEU A 78 -5.92 -19.75 -14.64
C LEU A 78 -6.07 -21.07 -13.86
N ALA A 79 -5.34 -21.23 -12.75
CA ALA A 79 -5.45 -22.40 -11.90
C ALA A 79 -6.87 -22.57 -11.35
N LYS A 80 -7.50 -21.47 -10.91
CA LYS A 80 -8.88 -21.47 -10.43
C LYS A 80 -9.86 -21.95 -11.50
N LYS A 81 -9.74 -21.48 -12.75
CA LYS A 81 -10.63 -21.92 -13.85
C LYS A 81 -10.55 -23.43 -14.11
N VAL A 82 -9.34 -23.99 -14.09
CA VAL A 82 -9.12 -25.44 -14.29
C VAL A 82 -9.73 -26.24 -13.14
N THR A 83 -9.60 -25.78 -11.89
CA THR A 83 -10.23 -26.41 -10.73
C THR A 83 -11.77 -26.33 -10.79
N ASP A 84 -12.33 -25.17 -11.15
CA ASP A 84 -13.80 -25.01 -11.26
C ASP A 84 -14.38 -25.93 -12.36
N GLU A 85 -13.70 -26.12 -13.49
CA GLU A 85 -14.11 -27.05 -14.56
C GLU A 85 -14.03 -28.53 -14.13
N THR A 86 -12.98 -28.93 -13.40
CA THR A 86 -12.84 -30.32 -12.92
C THR A 86 -13.82 -30.68 -11.81
N ILE A 87 -14.26 -29.71 -11.00
CA ILE A 87 -15.33 -29.92 -10.01
C ILE A 87 -16.68 -30.11 -10.73
N TYR A 88 -17.00 -29.27 -11.71
CA TYR A 88 -18.26 -29.40 -12.47
C TYR A 88 -18.42 -30.75 -13.19
N ILE A 89 -17.33 -31.33 -13.70
CA ILE A 89 -17.33 -32.64 -14.38
C ILE A 89 -17.51 -33.81 -13.39
N ASN A 90 -17.04 -33.67 -12.15
CA ASN A 90 -17.14 -34.72 -11.13
C ASN A 90 -18.43 -34.63 -10.28
N THR A 91 -19.05 -33.45 -10.17
CA THR A 91 -20.29 -33.25 -9.37
C THR A 91 -21.57 -33.73 -10.07
N SER A 92 -21.55 -34.04 -11.36
CA SER A 92 -22.70 -34.67 -12.04
C SER A 92 -22.93 -36.15 -11.68
N SER A 93 -22.20 -36.72 -10.71
CA SER A 93 -22.25 -38.17 -10.43
C SER A 93 -22.34 -38.59 -8.96
N GLN A 94 -22.44 -37.68 -7.98
CA GLN A 94 -22.64 -38.14 -6.60
C GLN A 94 -23.25 -37.08 -5.68
N ASP A 95 -24.52 -37.32 -5.30
CA ASP A 95 -25.08 -36.88 -4.03
C ASP A 95 -24.15 -37.31 -2.89
N GLN A 96 -23.73 -36.39 -2.04
CA GLN A 96 -23.65 -36.58 -0.59
C GLN A 96 -23.29 -35.29 0.14
N ASP A 97 -24.10 -35.00 1.15
CA ASP A 97 -23.90 -34.00 2.19
C ASP A 97 -22.54 -34.21 2.90
N GLU A 98 -21.58 -33.32 2.67
CA GLU A 98 -20.44 -33.17 3.56
C GLU A 98 -20.54 -31.84 4.34
N PRO A 99 -20.19 -31.84 5.65
CA PRO A 99 -20.23 -30.65 6.46
C PRO A 99 -19.19 -29.65 5.94
N PHE A 100 -19.64 -28.43 5.61
CA PHE A 100 -18.78 -27.30 5.30
C PHE A 100 -17.78 -27.09 6.44
N ILE A 101 -16.54 -27.56 6.28
CA ILE A 101 -15.43 -27.18 7.15
C ILE A 101 -15.18 -25.70 6.89
N GLU A 102 -15.73 -24.86 7.76
CA GLU A 102 -15.54 -23.42 7.74
C GLU A 102 -14.06 -23.15 8.08
N ASN A 103 -13.22 -23.16 7.05
CA ASN A 103 -11.81 -22.84 7.16
C ASN A 103 -11.70 -21.44 7.77
N ASN A 104 -11.33 -21.40 9.05
CA ASN A 104 -11.24 -20.22 9.88
C ASN A 104 -10.05 -19.37 9.38
N LYS A 105 -10.27 -18.60 8.31
CA LYS A 105 -9.24 -17.80 7.64
C LYS A 105 -8.84 -16.67 8.57
N LYS A 106 -7.59 -16.71 9.03
CA LYS A 106 -6.99 -15.63 9.83
C LYS A 106 -7.21 -14.29 9.12
N PRO A 107 -7.66 -13.23 9.83
CA PRO A 107 -7.88 -11.94 9.22
C PRO A 107 -6.55 -11.35 8.78
N ILE A 108 -6.39 -11.12 7.47
CA ILE A 108 -5.17 -10.60 6.84
C ILE A 108 -5.13 -9.06 6.89
N TRP A 109 -6.30 -8.41 6.85
CA TRP A 109 -6.42 -6.95 6.84
C TRP A 109 -5.70 -6.23 8.00
N PRO A 110 -5.67 -6.75 9.25
CA PRO A 110 -4.90 -6.15 10.32
C PRO A 110 -3.40 -6.01 10.02
N TRP A 111 -2.82 -7.00 9.33
CA TRP A 111 -1.40 -6.97 8.96
C TRP A 111 -1.11 -5.89 7.91
N VAL A 112 -2.09 -5.60 7.05
CA VAL A 112 -1.97 -4.53 6.04
C VAL A 112 -1.90 -3.15 6.68
N VAL A 113 -2.56 -2.94 7.82
CA VAL A 113 -2.49 -1.67 8.56
C VAL A 113 -1.21 -1.59 9.41
N ILE A 114 -0.84 -2.70 10.05
CA ILE A 114 0.27 -2.71 11.02
C ILE A 114 1.64 -2.69 10.34
N ILE A 115 1.84 -3.44 9.24
CA ILE A 115 3.17 -3.58 8.61
C ILE A 115 3.70 -2.23 8.09
N PRO A 116 2.94 -1.43 7.32
CA PRO A 116 3.43 -0.11 6.88
C PRO A 116 3.76 0.79 8.06
N GLY A 117 2.93 0.79 9.10
CA GLY A 117 3.17 1.53 10.33
C GLY A 117 4.46 1.12 11.05
N ALA A 118 4.69 -0.18 11.16
CA ALA A 118 5.89 -0.73 11.78
C ALA A 118 7.15 -0.43 10.95
N VAL A 119 7.08 -0.54 9.62
CA VAL A 119 8.18 -0.17 8.72
C VAL A 119 8.52 1.31 8.87
N LEU A 120 7.51 2.18 8.89
CA LEU A 120 7.69 3.61 9.10
C LEU A 120 8.34 3.88 10.46
N LEU A 121 7.88 3.17 11.50
CA LEU A 121 8.42 3.29 12.85
C LEU A 121 9.90 2.88 12.93
N ILE A 122 10.27 1.78 12.28
CA ILE A 122 11.66 1.30 12.21
C ILE A 122 12.53 2.27 11.39
N SER A 123 12.02 2.78 10.27
CA SER A 123 12.80 3.65 9.37
C SER A 123 13.03 5.05 9.93
N THR A 124 12.07 5.60 10.66
CA THR A 124 12.19 6.93 11.28
C THR A 124 12.73 6.89 12.71
N GLY A 125 12.79 5.71 13.33
CA GLY A 125 13.40 5.52 14.64
C GLY A 125 12.71 6.34 15.74
N PRO A 126 13.45 6.93 16.70
CA PRO A 126 12.85 7.72 17.79
C PRO A 126 12.06 8.95 17.30
N ALA A 127 12.30 9.41 16.07
CA ALA A 127 11.61 10.57 15.50
C ALA A 127 10.09 10.35 15.36
N VAL A 128 9.62 9.09 15.41
CA VAL A 128 8.20 8.72 15.45
C VAL A 128 7.47 9.39 16.61
N ILE A 129 8.16 9.59 17.74
CA ILE A 129 7.61 10.24 18.92
C ILE A 129 7.25 11.70 18.64
N MET A 130 7.86 12.32 17.61
CA MET A 130 7.56 13.69 17.19
C MET A 130 6.39 13.80 16.21
N PHE A 131 5.91 12.69 15.61
CA PHE A 131 4.77 12.74 14.66
C PHE A 131 3.53 13.44 15.24
N PRO A 132 3.16 13.25 16.52
CA PRO A 132 2.03 13.96 17.10
C PRO A 132 2.19 15.48 17.22
N ILE A 133 3.43 15.95 17.28
CA ILE A 133 3.79 17.35 17.44
C ILE A 133 3.98 18.01 16.06
N MET A 134 4.28 17.23 15.02
CA MET A 134 4.59 17.72 13.69
C MET A 134 3.48 18.57 13.04
N PRO A 135 2.18 18.25 13.12
CA PRO A 135 1.13 19.13 12.58
C PRO A 135 1.14 20.52 13.22
N LEU A 136 1.39 20.59 14.54
CA LEU A 136 1.48 21.85 15.27
C LEU A 136 2.74 22.64 14.86
N PHE A 137 3.86 21.93 14.71
CA PHE A 137 5.11 22.54 14.26
C PHE A 137 5.01 23.11 12.84
N LEU A 138 4.42 22.34 11.91
CA LEU A 138 4.17 22.79 10.54
C LEU A 138 3.20 23.97 10.48
N ALA A 139 2.17 23.97 11.34
CA ALA A 139 1.27 25.11 11.46
C ALA A 139 2.00 26.37 11.94
N GLY A 140 2.87 26.25 12.94
CA GLY A 140 3.70 27.37 13.43
C GLY A 140 4.68 27.90 12.36
N MET A 141 5.38 27.01 11.65
CA MET A 141 6.25 27.41 10.54
C MET A 141 5.46 28.09 9.42
N SER A 142 4.22 27.64 9.16
CA SER A 142 3.37 28.28 8.16
C SER A 142 2.90 29.68 8.55
N THR A 143 3.05 30.13 9.80
CA THR A 143 2.75 31.51 10.19
C THR A 143 3.94 32.47 10.07
N ASP A 144 5.15 31.93 9.86
CA ASP A 144 6.38 32.74 9.81
C ASP A 144 6.59 33.40 8.44
N SER A 145 5.88 32.94 7.41
CA SER A 145 5.84 33.61 6.12
C SER A 145 4.79 34.74 6.19
N GLY A 146 5.21 36.00 6.08
CA GLY A 146 4.29 37.15 6.13
C GLY A 146 3.23 37.19 5.02
N SER A 147 3.22 36.22 4.11
CA SER A 147 2.31 36.09 2.98
C SER A 147 1.37 34.89 3.07
N THR A 148 1.44 34.08 4.13
CA THR A 148 0.61 32.88 4.27
C THR A 148 -0.81 33.23 4.74
N PRO A 149 -1.86 32.83 4.01
CA PRO A 149 -3.25 33.04 4.45
C PRO A 149 -3.56 32.43 5.83
N ASP A 150 -4.34 33.16 6.63
CA ASP A 150 -4.70 32.81 8.02
C ASP A 150 -5.37 31.43 8.19
N TYR A 151 -6.02 30.91 7.14
CA TYR A 151 -6.68 29.60 7.19
C TYR A 151 -5.72 28.41 7.02
N ILE A 152 -4.50 28.62 6.52
CA ILE A 152 -3.55 27.54 6.23
C ILE A 152 -3.08 26.81 7.50
N PRO A 153 -2.64 27.51 8.57
CA PRO A 153 -2.29 26.84 9.83
C PRO A 153 -3.43 25.98 10.38
N PHE A 154 -4.66 26.50 10.31
CA PHE A 154 -5.86 25.79 10.75
C PHE A 154 -6.13 24.52 9.92
N LEU A 155 -5.95 24.61 8.60
CA LEU A 155 -6.11 23.48 7.68
C LEU A 155 -5.05 22.38 7.97
N ILE A 156 -3.80 22.76 8.21
CA ILE A 156 -2.71 21.83 8.59
C ILE A 156 -3.06 21.08 9.87
N ILE A 157 -3.57 21.80 10.89
CA ILE A 157 -3.98 21.19 12.17
C ILE A 157 -5.13 20.21 11.95
N ILE A 158 -6.19 20.60 11.23
CA ILE A 158 -7.36 19.74 10.99
C ILE A 158 -6.95 18.48 10.22
N ILE A 159 -6.22 18.61 9.13
CA ILE A 159 -5.83 17.46 8.30
C ILE A 159 -4.82 16.58 9.04
N GLY A 160 -3.82 17.18 9.68
CA GLY A 160 -2.77 16.46 10.40
C GLY A 160 -3.33 15.62 11.55
N TYR A 161 -4.12 16.24 12.43
CA TYR A 161 -4.76 15.49 13.53
C TYR A 161 -5.87 14.57 13.03
N GLY A 162 -6.62 14.95 11.99
CA GLY A 162 -7.65 14.09 11.39
C GLY A 162 -7.07 12.78 10.86
N LEU A 163 -5.95 12.85 10.12
CA LEU A 163 -5.23 11.66 9.64
C LEU A 163 -4.68 10.82 10.79
N MET A 164 -4.11 11.45 11.83
CA MET A 164 -3.60 10.74 13.00
C MET A 164 -4.70 10.00 13.77
N ILE A 165 -5.84 10.65 13.99
CA ILE A 165 -7.00 10.04 14.65
C ILE A 165 -7.51 8.87 13.81
N GLY A 166 -7.69 9.07 12.50
CA GLY A 166 -8.12 8.01 11.57
C GLY A 166 -7.19 6.81 11.58
N TYR A 167 -5.87 7.04 11.51
CA TYR A 167 -4.87 5.98 11.58
C TYR A 167 -4.90 5.26 12.93
N THR A 168 -5.02 5.98 14.05
CA THR A 168 -5.12 5.38 15.39
C THR A 168 -6.34 4.46 15.50
N ILE A 169 -7.49 4.88 14.98
CA ILE A 169 -8.71 4.06 14.93
C ILE A 169 -8.47 2.78 14.12
N LEU A 170 -7.86 2.88 12.94
CA LEU A 170 -7.53 1.72 12.10
C LEU A 170 -6.62 0.73 12.83
N VAL A 171 -5.59 1.22 13.54
CA VAL A 171 -4.69 0.38 14.34
C VAL A 171 -5.44 -0.31 15.48
N ILE A 172 -6.32 0.40 16.21
CA ILE A 172 -7.14 -0.21 17.27
C ILE A 172 -8.05 -1.30 16.70
N MET A 173 -8.68 -1.05 15.55
CA MET A 173 -9.52 -2.05 14.87
C MET A 173 -8.70 -3.27 14.43
N ALA A 174 -7.51 -3.07 13.88
CA ALA A 174 -6.59 -4.13 13.50
C ALA A 174 -6.21 -5.01 14.70
N ILE A 175 -5.83 -4.39 15.83
CA ILE A 175 -5.48 -5.11 17.07
C ILE A 175 -6.70 -5.89 17.61
N LYS A 176 -7.89 -5.28 17.63
CA LYS A 176 -9.13 -5.95 18.07
C LYS A 176 -9.45 -7.16 17.19
N ALA A 177 -9.29 -7.05 15.87
CA ALA A 177 -9.51 -8.13 14.93
C ALA A 177 -8.52 -9.29 15.14
N LEU A 178 -7.24 -8.99 15.37
CA LEU A 178 -6.22 -10.01 15.71
C LEU A 178 -6.52 -10.70 17.03
N ARG A 179 -6.90 -9.95 18.07
CA ARG A 179 -7.26 -10.51 19.38
C ARG A 179 -8.49 -11.41 19.28
N LYS A 180 -9.49 -11.04 18.48
CA LYS A 180 -10.67 -11.89 18.23
C LYS A 180 -10.26 -13.20 17.55
N ALA A 181 -9.47 -13.12 16.48
CA ALA A 181 -9.00 -14.30 15.76
C ALA A 181 -8.14 -15.24 16.63
N SER A 182 -7.33 -14.69 17.54
CA SER A 182 -6.53 -15.49 18.48
C SER A 182 -7.34 -16.23 19.54
N LYS A 183 -8.57 -15.79 19.86
CA LYS A 183 -9.43 -16.46 20.84
C LYS A 183 -10.27 -17.59 20.22
N THR A 184 -10.38 -17.61 18.90
CA THR A 184 -11.17 -18.58 18.13
C THR A 184 -10.31 -19.69 17.52
N ALA A 185 -8.99 -19.60 17.70
CA ALA A 185 -8.00 -20.60 17.32
C ALA A 185 -7.52 -21.33 18.58
#